data_AF-A0A1S1LKQ0-F1
#
_entry.id   AF-A0A1S1LKQ0-F1
#
_cell.length_a   1.000
_cell.length_b   1.000
_cell.length_c   1.000
_cell.angle_alpha   90.00
_cell.angle_beta   90.00
_cell.angle_gamma   90.00
#
_symmetry.space_group_name_H-M   'P 1'
#
loop_
_entity.id
_entity.type
_entity.pdbx_description
1 polymer ?
#
loop_
_entity_poly.entity_id
_entity_poly.type
_entity_poly.pdbx_seq_one_letter_code
_entity_poly.pdbx_strand_id
1 'polypeptide(L)'
;MSTDILDGTGIDAGTARAPKYVVGVHDRVDHAVIDSYVVVAAFHPDIRVQWARAACGAVVAVAPGFGEFGAEERVSRRRCGHCGWIVALQLGTTAAELGRYVAAEVDAGLVSAGERVSAILKAILDSDGGEDGLTGLETEGLVTKLSTVLAHIGAHSPLLMACEDCSTGSSCTGTDISEADDCPQCTVICAACTVFTGSWAGEWEGWSMSECYVQYPCSAVEAAAREALFGAKRGQE
;
A
#
# COMPACT_ATOMS: atom_id res chain seq x y z
N MET A 1 -9.97 59.28 31.81
CA MET A 1 -9.36 59.19 30.48
C MET A 1 -8.52 57.93 30.44
N SER A 2 -9.10 56.86 29.92
CA SER A 2 -8.43 55.59 29.62
C SER A 2 -7.47 55.77 28.45
N THR A 3 -6.33 55.10 28.49
CA THR A 3 -5.59 54.73 27.28
C THR A 3 -5.42 53.22 27.33
N ASP A 4 -6.31 52.55 26.61
CA ASP A 4 -6.22 51.14 26.25
C ASP A 4 -5.00 50.94 25.35
N ILE A 5 -4.09 50.07 25.77
CA ILE A 5 -3.06 49.50 24.93
C ILE A 5 -3.67 48.22 24.35
N LEU A 6 -3.93 48.25 23.05
CA LEU A 6 -4.57 47.20 22.29
C LEU A 6 -3.75 45.92 22.30
N ASP A 7 -4.51 44.83 22.45
CA ASP A 7 -4.13 43.43 22.38
C ASP A 7 -3.10 43.13 21.30
N GLY A 8 -2.06 42.41 21.74
CA GLY A 8 -1.20 41.63 20.87
C GLY A 8 -2.06 40.60 20.14
N THR A 9 -2.02 40.68 18.82
CA THR A 9 -2.57 39.72 17.88
C THR A 9 -2.14 38.30 18.27
N GLY A 10 -3.06 37.56 18.89
CA GLY A 10 -3.02 36.11 18.88
C GLY A 10 -3.03 35.67 17.43
N ILE A 11 -1.90 35.18 16.93
CA ILE A 11 -1.91 34.31 15.77
C ILE A 11 -2.58 33.04 16.28
N ASP A 12 -3.90 32.93 16.03
CA ASP A 12 -4.59 31.66 16.08
C ASP A 12 -3.78 30.73 15.18
N ALA A 13 -3.04 29.80 15.80
CA ALA A 13 -2.54 28.61 15.15
C ALA A 13 -3.78 27.80 14.77
N GLY A 14 -4.44 28.25 13.69
CA GLY A 14 -5.55 27.54 13.10
C GLY A 14 -5.06 26.12 12.84
N THR A 15 -5.64 25.17 13.54
CA THR A 15 -5.39 23.75 13.38
C THR A 15 -5.60 23.44 11.90
N ALA A 16 -4.48 23.36 11.16
CA ALA A 16 -4.51 23.08 9.74
C ALA A 16 -5.26 21.75 9.57
N ARG A 17 -6.38 21.80 8.85
CA ARG A 17 -7.17 20.59 8.58
C ARG A 17 -6.26 19.58 7.90
N ALA A 18 -6.20 18.37 8.43
CA ALA A 18 -5.41 17.30 7.83
C ALA A 18 -5.72 17.18 6.33
N PRO A 19 -4.69 16.99 5.47
CA PRO A 19 -4.90 16.88 4.05
C PRO A 19 -5.79 15.69 3.74
N LYS A 20 -6.69 15.89 2.77
CA LYS A 20 -7.59 14.84 2.28
C LYS A 20 -7.07 14.29 0.97
N TYR A 21 -7.20 12.98 0.80
CA TYR A 21 -6.81 12.28 -0.42
C TYR A 21 -8.03 11.65 -1.07
N VAL A 22 -8.29 12.01 -2.32
CA VAL A 22 -9.28 11.35 -3.18
C VAL A 22 -8.62 10.26 -4.01
N VAL A 23 -9.42 9.36 -4.55
CA VAL A 23 -8.94 8.30 -5.44
C VAL A 23 -8.64 8.85 -6.84
N GLY A 24 -7.44 8.55 -7.33
CA GLY A 24 -7.10 8.58 -8.75
C GLY A 24 -6.83 7.16 -9.26
N VAL A 25 -7.14 6.89 -10.53
CA VAL A 25 -7.09 5.54 -11.09
C VAL A 25 -6.09 5.48 -12.24
N HIS A 26 -5.23 4.46 -12.21
CA HIS A 26 -4.40 4.07 -13.34
C HIS A 26 -4.22 2.54 -13.31
N ASP A 27 -4.43 1.87 -14.45
CA ASP A 27 -4.22 0.42 -14.60
C ASP A 27 -4.88 -0.45 -13.51
N ARG A 28 -6.15 -0.16 -13.19
CA ARG A 28 -6.93 -0.82 -12.11
C ARG A 28 -6.32 -0.68 -10.70
N VAL A 29 -5.34 0.21 -10.53
CA VAL A 29 -4.76 0.59 -9.24
C VAL A 29 -5.33 1.92 -8.79
N ASP A 30 -5.74 1.97 -7.53
CA ASP A 30 -6.16 3.20 -6.87
C ASP A 30 -4.93 3.90 -6.29
N HIS A 31 -4.79 5.19 -6.58
CA HIS A 31 -3.72 6.07 -6.15
C HIS A 31 -4.27 7.22 -5.32
N ALA A 32 -3.47 7.73 -4.40
CA ALA A 32 -3.83 8.88 -3.58
C ALA A 32 -3.59 10.18 -4.35
N VAL A 33 -4.62 11.01 -4.51
CA VAL A 33 -4.54 12.35 -5.09
C VAL A 33 -4.96 13.35 -4.03
N ILE A 34 -4.13 14.33 -3.71
CA ILE A 34 -4.49 15.37 -2.73
C ILE A 34 -5.73 16.14 -3.23
N ASP A 35 -6.70 16.40 -2.37
CA ASP A 35 -7.99 17.02 -2.75
C ASP A 35 -7.81 18.43 -3.39
N SER A 36 -6.69 19.10 -3.10
CA SER A 36 -6.29 20.37 -3.72
C SER A 36 -5.49 20.22 -5.03
N TYR A 37 -5.58 19.07 -5.71
CA TYR A 37 -4.77 18.75 -6.88
C TYR A 37 -4.90 19.77 -8.03
N VAL A 38 -3.83 19.85 -8.82
CA VAL A 38 -3.80 20.61 -10.07
C VAL A 38 -4.00 19.67 -11.24
N VAL A 39 -4.91 20.03 -12.15
CA VAL A 39 -5.16 19.28 -13.38
C VAL A 39 -3.93 19.38 -14.30
N VAL A 40 -3.35 18.23 -14.66
CA VAL A 40 -2.16 18.16 -15.54
C VAL A 40 -2.52 17.91 -17.00
N ALA A 41 -3.72 17.40 -17.27
CA ALA A 41 -4.29 17.31 -18.61
C ALA A 41 -5.82 17.32 -18.52
N ALA A 42 -6.45 18.13 -19.37
CA ALA A 42 -7.86 18.04 -19.67
C ALA A 42 -7.98 17.53 -21.12
N PHE A 43 -8.65 16.40 -21.33
CA PHE A 43 -9.01 15.96 -22.67
C PHE A 43 -10.43 16.39 -23.00
N HIS A 44 -10.75 16.34 -24.31
CA HIS A 44 -12.02 16.61 -25.02
C HIS A 44 -13.22 17.13 -24.19
N PRO A 45 -13.93 18.20 -24.62
CA PRO A 45 -15.07 18.78 -23.90
C PRO A 45 -16.20 17.80 -23.51
N ASP A 46 -16.25 16.63 -24.16
CA ASP A 46 -17.24 15.58 -23.90
C ASP A 46 -16.79 14.53 -22.86
N ILE A 47 -15.50 14.48 -22.52
CA ILE A 47 -14.94 13.55 -21.53
C ILE A 47 -14.57 14.36 -20.28
N ARG A 48 -15.43 14.33 -19.27
CA ARG A 48 -15.20 14.99 -17.97
C ARG A 48 -14.22 14.21 -17.08
N VAL A 49 -13.09 13.76 -17.63
CA VAL A 49 -12.03 13.10 -16.85
C VAL A 49 -10.93 14.11 -16.60
N GLN A 50 -10.71 14.42 -15.33
CA GLN A 50 -9.60 15.24 -14.88
C GLN A 50 -8.39 14.33 -14.62
N TRP A 51 -7.23 14.72 -15.13
CA TRP A 51 -5.98 14.02 -14.86
C TRP A 51 -5.14 14.82 -13.89
N ALA A 52 -4.57 14.15 -12.89
CA ALA A 52 -3.71 14.76 -11.88
C ALA A 52 -2.48 13.90 -11.60
N ARG A 53 -1.50 14.46 -10.90
CA ARG A 53 -0.44 13.66 -10.28
C ARG A 53 -0.91 13.11 -8.94
N ALA A 54 -0.77 11.80 -8.77
CA ALA A 54 -0.89 11.15 -7.49
C ALA A 54 0.31 11.46 -6.59
N ALA A 55 0.19 11.13 -5.30
CA ALA A 55 1.25 11.29 -4.29
C ALA A 55 2.55 10.58 -4.70
N CYS A 56 2.47 9.39 -5.33
CA CYS A 56 3.64 8.68 -5.85
C CYS A 56 4.19 9.24 -7.18
N GLY A 57 3.60 10.30 -7.72
CA GLY A 57 4.01 10.94 -8.98
C GLY A 57 3.35 10.39 -10.25
N ALA A 58 2.62 9.28 -10.17
CA ALA A 58 1.86 8.71 -11.29
C ALA A 58 0.81 9.68 -11.82
N VAL A 59 0.56 9.68 -13.14
CA VAL A 59 -0.51 10.45 -13.76
C VAL A 59 -1.76 9.59 -13.80
N VAL A 60 -2.83 10.05 -13.16
CA VAL A 60 -4.02 9.25 -12.87
C VAL A 60 -5.30 9.99 -13.25
N ALA A 61 -6.33 9.24 -13.62
CA ALA A 61 -7.68 9.79 -13.82
C ALA A 61 -8.34 9.98 -12.45
N VAL A 62 -8.66 11.22 -12.08
CA VAL A 62 -9.26 11.54 -10.78
C VAL A 62 -10.70 11.07 -10.74
N ALA A 63 -11.05 10.32 -9.70
CA ALA A 63 -12.34 9.68 -9.52
C ALA A 63 -12.89 9.98 -8.11
N PRO A 64 -13.32 11.23 -7.83
CA PRO A 64 -13.75 11.63 -6.49
C PRO A 64 -15.03 10.90 -6.03
N GLY A 65 -15.84 10.42 -6.99
CA GLY A 65 -17.00 9.55 -6.70
C GLY A 65 -16.62 8.19 -6.09
N PHE A 66 -15.32 7.85 -6.04
CA PHE A 66 -14.82 6.67 -5.34
C PHE A 66 -14.43 6.95 -3.88
N GLY A 67 -14.67 8.17 -3.39
CA GLY A 67 -14.46 8.53 -1.99
C GLY A 67 -13.00 8.79 -1.66
N GLU A 68 -12.70 8.70 -0.36
CA GLU A 68 -11.36 8.93 0.17
C GLU A 68 -10.45 7.72 -0.08
N PHE A 69 -9.20 7.99 -0.43
CA PHE A 69 -8.21 6.95 -0.63
C PHE A 69 -8.00 6.15 0.66
N GLY A 70 -8.17 4.83 0.57
CA GLY A 70 -7.96 3.91 1.70
C GLY A 70 -9.16 3.71 2.63
N ALA A 71 -10.30 4.39 2.39
CA ALA A 71 -11.51 4.24 3.20
C ALA A 71 -12.25 2.91 2.98
N GLU A 72 -12.14 2.31 1.78
CA GLU A 72 -12.78 1.03 1.45
C GLU A 72 -11.82 0.15 0.64
N GLU A 73 -11.67 -1.12 1.02
CA GLU A 73 -11.03 -2.11 0.16
C GLU A 73 -12.00 -2.54 -0.92
N ARG A 74 -11.72 -2.10 -2.15
CA ARG A 74 -12.53 -2.43 -3.32
C ARG A 74 -12.06 -3.77 -3.87
N VAL A 75 -12.92 -4.78 -3.84
CA VAL A 75 -12.63 -6.15 -4.33
C VAL A 75 -12.05 -6.15 -5.76
N SER A 76 -12.42 -5.19 -6.61
CA SER A 76 -11.96 -5.12 -8.00
C SER A 76 -10.65 -4.36 -8.24
N ARG A 77 -10.06 -3.72 -7.23
CA ARG A 77 -8.92 -2.80 -7.41
C ARG A 77 -7.91 -2.87 -6.29
N ARG A 78 -6.63 -2.84 -6.68
CA ARG A 78 -5.53 -2.81 -5.72
C ARG A 78 -5.20 -1.37 -5.36
N ARG A 79 -4.79 -1.12 -4.11
CA ARG A 79 -4.22 0.16 -3.70
C ARG A 79 -2.76 0.23 -4.13
N CYS A 80 -2.31 1.40 -4.59
CA CYS A 80 -0.90 1.66 -4.80
C CYS A 80 -0.17 1.67 -3.44
N GLY A 81 0.72 0.69 -3.21
CA GLY A 81 1.47 0.58 -1.95
C GLY A 81 2.32 1.81 -1.64
N HIS A 82 2.86 2.50 -2.66
CA HIS A 82 3.64 3.73 -2.46
C HIS A 82 2.77 4.90 -2.00
N CYS A 83 1.59 5.08 -2.61
CA CYS A 83 0.61 6.05 -2.12
C CYS A 83 0.14 5.71 -0.70
N GLY A 84 -0.05 4.42 -0.39
CA GLY A 84 -0.38 3.94 0.96
C GLY A 84 0.61 4.45 2.00
N TRP A 85 1.91 4.20 1.79
CA TRP A 85 2.95 4.66 2.70
C TRP A 85 3.08 6.18 2.80
N ILE A 86 3.02 6.91 1.69
CA ILE A 86 3.10 8.38 1.74
C ILE A 86 1.95 8.97 2.58
N VAL A 87 0.73 8.48 2.37
CA VAL A 87 -0.44 8.93 3.14
C VAL A 87 -0.32 8.51 4.59
N ALA A 88 0.12 7.28 4.87
CA ALA A 88 0.27 6.77 6.23
C ALA A 88 1.32 7.55 7.04
N LEU A 89 2.44 7.90 6.42
CA LEU A 89 3.50 8.71 7.04
C LEU A 89 3.03 10.14 7.31
N GLN A 90 2.30 10.77 6.38
CA GLN A 90 1.78 12.12 6.59
C GLN A 90 0.67 12.19 7.64
N LEU A 91 -0.21 11.20 7.68
CA LEU A 91 -1.37 11.19 8.58
C LEU A 91 -1.09 10.54 9.94
N GLY A 92 0.12 9.99 10.16
CA GLY A 92 0.45 9.24 11.38
C GLY A 92 -0.35 7.94 11.52
N THR A 93 -0.66 7.27 10.40
CA THR A 93 -1.46 6.03 10.36
C THR A 93 -0.64 4.81 9.92
N THR A 94 0.67 4.83 10.16
CA THR A 94 1.63 3.76 9.83
C THR A 94 1.26 2.41 10.45
N ALA A 95 0.77 2.38 11.69
CA ALA A 95 0.26 1.16 12.32
C ALA A 95 -0.90 0.52 11.53
N ALA A 96 -1.83 1.34 11.04
CA ALA A 96 -2.94 0.86 10.21
C ALA A 96 -2.43 0.35 8.85
N GLU A 97 -1.42 1.00 8.26
CA GLU A 97 -0.81 0.53 7.01
C GLU A 97 -0.02 -0.77 7.19
N LEU A 98 0.71 -0.93 8.30
CA LEU A 98 1.39 -2.18 8.69
C LEU A 98 0.40 -3.34 8.84
N GLY A 99 -0.78 -3.08 9.41
CA GLY A 99 -1.82 -4.08 9.59
C GLY A 99 -2.30 -4.71 8.29
N ARG A 100 -2.17 -4.01 7.16
CA ARG A 100 -2.62 -4.51 5.83
C ARG A 100 -1.71 -5.58 5.24
N TYR A 101 -0.52 -5.77 5.80
CA TYR A 101 0.42 -6.81 5.36
C TYR A 101 0.17 -8.16 6.06
N VAL A 102 -0.64 -8.17 7.11
CA VAL A 102 -1.04 -9.38 7.83
C VAL A 102 -2.36 -9.83 7.24
N ALA A 103 -2.38 -11.01 6.60
CA ALA A 103 -3.60 -11.58 6.05
C ALA A 103 -4.61 -11.86 7.18
N ALA A 104 -5.90 -11.64 6.89
CA ALA A 104 -6.96 -12.24 7.69
C ALA A 104 -6.81 -13.78 7.61
N GLU A 105 -7.24 -14.48 8.65
CA GLU A 105 -7.08 -15.94 8.89
C GLU A 105 -7.57 -16.81 7.72
N VAL A 106 -6.76 -16.94 6.65
CA VAL A 106 -7.07 -17.69 5.41
C VAL A 106 -6.09 -18.84 5.18
N ASP A 107 -4.86 -18.74 5.69
CA ASP A 107 -3.85 -19.80 5.66
C ASP A 107 -2.73 -19.45 6.66
N ALA A 108 -2.33 -20.40 7.50
CA ALA A 108 -1.29 -20.16 8.51
C ALA A 108 0.08 -19.84 7.88
N GLY A 109 0.38 -20.42 6.71
CA GLY A 109 1.59 -20.12 5.96
C GLY A 109 1.62 -18.66 5.47
N LEU A 110 0.53 -18.22 4.85
CA LEU A 110 0.34 -16.85 4.38
C LEU A 110 0.37 -15.84 5.54
N VAL A 111 -0.30 -16.14 6.66
CA VAL A 111 -0.28 -15.30 7.86
C VAL A 111 1.15 -15.10 8.36
N SER A 112 1.90 -16.20 8.57
CA SER A 112 3.29 -16.12 9.05
C SER A 112 4.22 -15.38 8.06
N ALA A 113 3.96 -15.52 6.76
CA ALA A 113 4.69 -14.82 5.71
C ALA A 113 4.39 -13.31 5.73
N GLY A 114 3.14 -12.93 5.96
CA GLY A 114 2.68 -11.54 6.06
C GLY A 114 3.23 -10.84 7.32
N GLU A 115 3.17 -11.52 8.46
CA GLU A 115 3.79 -11.07 9.71
C GLU A 115 5.29 -10.78 9.53
N ARG A 116 6.00 -11.62 8.77
CA ARG A 116 7.41 -11.37 8.44
C ARG A 116 7.62 -10.06 7.67
N VAL A 117 6.81 -9.76 6.66
CA VAL A 117 6.91 -8.49 5.91
C VAL A 117 6.63 -7.32 6.84
N SER A 118 5.55 -7.41 7.63
CA SER A 118 5.16 -6.39 8.60
C SER A 118 6.28 -6.11 9.61
N ALA A 119 6.94 -7.15 10.13
CA ALA A 119 8.07 -7.01 11.04
C ALA A 119 9.28 -6.30 10.40
N ILE A 120 9.59 -6.59 9.14
CA ILE A 120 10.68 -5.91 8.40
C ILE A 120 10.35 -4.43 8.20
N LEU A 121 9.14 -4.13 7.75
CA LEU A 121 8.67 -2.75 7.54
C LEU A 121 8.69 -1.95 8.85
N LYS A 122 8.23 -2.57 9.95
CA LYS A 122 8.29 -1.96 11.28
C LYS A 122 9.72 -1.67 11.71
N ALA A 123 10.65 -2.62 11.54
CA ALA A 123 12.05 -2.39 11.87
C ALA A 123 12.68 -1.24 11.06
N ILE A 124 12.28 -1.07 9.80
CA ILE A 124 12.71 0.06 8.96
C ILE A 124 12.12 1.38 9.50
N LEU A 125 10.82 1.42 9.80
CA LEU A 125 10.16 2.60 10.40
C LEU A 125 10.83 3.00 11.73
N ASP A 126 11.07 2.03 12.61
CA ASP A 126 11.68 2.25 13.92
C ASP A 126 13.13 2.79 13.78
N SER A 127 13.85 2.40 12.72
CA SER A 127 15.21 2.91 12.46
C SER A 127 15.28 4.38 12.02
N ASP A 128 14.19 4.92 11.48
CA ASP A 128 14.09 6.29 10.96
C ASP A 128 13.37 7.26 11.93
N GLY A 129 13.07 6.81 13.16
CA GLY A 129 12.44 7.64 14.21
C GLY A 129 11.15 7.07 14.80
N GLY A 130 10.66 5.93 14.31
CA GLY A 130 9.48 5.25 14.85
C GLY A 130 8.16 5.90 14.44
N GLU A 131 7.05 5.23 14.73
CA GLU A 131 5.70 5.59 14.25
C GLU A 131 5.27 7.01 14.63
N ASP A 132 5.64 7.49 15.82
CA ASP A 132 5.25 8.82 16.37
C ASP A 132 6.40 9.85 16.37
N GLY A 133 7.62 9.45 15.99
CA GLY A 133 8.82 10.30 16.09
C GLY A 133 9.32 10.87 14.78
N LEU A 134 8.65 10.56 13.66
CA LEU A 134 8.99 11.11 12.36
C LEU A 134 8.74 12.63 12.35
N THR A 135 9.78 13.38 12.02
CA THR A 135 9.72 14.83 11.82
C THR A 135 10.46 15.15 10.53
N GLY A 136 9.91 16.05 9.71
CA GLY A 136 10.53 16.45 8.43
C GLY A 136 9.77 16.00 7.20
N LEU A 137 10.49 15.89 6.08
CA LEU A 137 9.94 15.73 4.71
C LEU A 137 9.05 14.49 4.57
N GLU A 138 9.30 13.45 5.36
CA GLU A 138 8.54 12.20 5.43
C GLU A 138 7.07 12.43 5.81
N THR A 139 6.80 13.51 6.55
CA THR A 139 5.45 13.88 7.01
C THR A 139 4.75 14.87 6.08
N GLU A 140 5.39 15.32 5.00
CA GLU A 140 4.86 16.35 4.10
C GLU A 140 3.99 15.79 2.95
N GLY A 141 3.75 14.48 2.91
CA GLY A 141 2.98 13.85 1.83
C GLY A 141 3.75 13.78 0.50
N LEU A 142 5.08 13.77 0.57
CA LEU A 142 5.99 13.73 -0.55
C LEU A 142 6.64 12.36 -0.70
N VAL A 143 7.19 12.09 -1.88
CA VAL A 143 8.05 10.91 -2.09
C VAL A 143 9.38 11.12 -1.37
N THR A 144 9.62 10.29 -0.36
CA THR A 144 10.89 10.22 0.38
C THR A 144 11.59 8.89 0.20
N LYS A 145 12.87 8.81 0.63
CA LYS A 145 13.60 7.54 0.70
C LYS A 145 12.84 6.52 1.54
N LEU A 146 12.36 6.91 2.72
CA LEU A 146 11.60 6.04 3.62
C LEU A 146 10.34 5.48 2.92
N SER A 147 9.50 6.34 2.35
CA SER A 147 8.30 5.91 1.63
C SER A 147 8.61 4.95 0.47
N THR A 148 9.72 5.18 -0.23
CA THR A 148 10.16 4.36 -1.36
C THR A 148 10.62 2.98 -0.91
N VAL A 149 11.42 2.92 0.16
CA VAL A 149 11.90 1.65 0.72
C VAL A 149 10.73 0.83 1.26
N LEU A 150 9.84 1.45 2.04
CA LEU A 150 8.65 0.77 2.60
C LEU A 150 7.74 0.24 1.50
N ALA A 151 7.49 1.04 0.45
CA ALA A 151 6.69 0.62 -0.68
C ALA A 151 7.35 -0.51 -1.47
N HIS A 152 8.66 -0.45 -1.66
CA HIS A 152 9.41 -1.48 -2.37
C HIS A 152 9.36 -2.82 -1.62
N ILE A 153 9.67 -2.83 -0.32
CA ILE A 153 9.58 -4.05 0.49
C ILE A 153 8.13 -4.56 0.57
N GLY A 154 7.16 -3.66 0.73
CA GLY A 154 5.74 -4.01 0.74
C GLY A 154 5.26 -4.66 -0.56
N ALA A 155 5.84 -4.31 -1.72
CA ALA A 155 5.49 -4.96 -2.98
C ALA A 155 5.81 -6.47 -2.99
N HIS A 156 6.75 -6.92 -2.17
CA HIS A 156 7.10 -8.32 -2.01
C HIS A 156 6.17 -9.11 -1.07
N SER A 157 5.03 -8.54 -0.71
CA SER A 157 4.00 -9.22 0.10
C SER A 157 3.68 -10.61 -0.44
N PRO A 158 3.51 -11.60 0.45
CA PRO A 158 3.15 -12.94 0.05
C PRO A 158 1.73 -12.96 -0.52
N LEU A 159 1.52 -13.84 -1.49
CA LEU A 159 0.21 -14.15 -2.06
C LEU A 159 0.02 -15.66 -2.02
N LEU A 160 -1.18 -16.11 -1.67
CA LEU A 160 -1.55 -17.52 -1.78
C LEU A 160 -1.98 -17.79 -3.23
N MET A 161 -1.30 -18.71 -3.89
CA MET A 161 -1.64 -19.20 -5.22
C MET A 161 -2.30 -20.56 -5.09
N ALA A 162 -3.56 -20.66 -5.50
CA ALA A 162 -4.31 -21.91 -5.57
C ALA A 162 -4.09 -22.61 -6.92
N CYS A 163 -4.33 -23.93 -6.99
CA CYS A 163 -4.30 -24.66 -8.25
C CYS A 163 -5.46 -24.26 -9.18
N GLU A 164 -5.33 -24.61 -10.46
CA GLU A 164 -6.33 -24.35 -11.50
C GLU A 164 -7.73 -24.84 -11.10
N ASP A 165 -7.84 -26.09 -10.61
CA ASP A 165 -9.10 -26.70 -10.18
C ASP A 165 -9.81 -25.90 -9.08
N CYS A 166 -9.02 -25.32 -8.16
CA CYS A 166 -9.53 -24.47 -7.09
C CYS A 166 -9.83 -23.03 -7.53
N SER A 167 -9.22 -22.54 -8.61
CA SER A 167 -9.46 -21.21 -9.16
C SER A 167 -10.77 -21.09 -9.96
N THR A 168 -11.27 -22.19 -10.53
CA THR A 168 -12.49 -22.22 -11.38
C THR A 168 -13.77 -22.58 -10.63
N GLY A 169 -13.72 -22.72 -9.30
CA GLY A 169 -14.89 -23.01 -8.45
C GLY A 169 -15.41 -24.45 -8.58
N SER A 170 -14.60 -25.37 -9.10
CA SER A 170 -14.97 -26.77 -9.29
C SER A 170 -13.97 -27.68 -8.59
N SER A 171 -14.35 -28.14 -7.39
CA SER A 171 -13.81 -29.31 -6.69
C SER A 171 -12.58 -29.19 -5.78
N CYS A 172 -12.46 -28.13 -4.99
CA CYS A 172 -11.97 -28.34 -3.61
C CYS A 172 -13.20 -28.77 -2.80
N THR A 173 -13.12 -29.85 -2.03
CA THR A 173 -14.26 -30.55 -1.38
C THR A 173 -14.87 -29.80 -0.19
N GLY A 174 -15.04 -28.50 -0.34
CA GLY A 174 -15.60 -27.60 0.64
C GLY A 174 -16.63 -26.67 0.00
N THR A 175 -17.83 -26.64 0.57
CA THR A 175 -18.96 -25.80 0.12
C THR A 175 -18.97 -24.38 0.71
N ASP A 176 -17.89 -23.94 1.35
CA ASP A 176 -17.79 -22.61 1.94
C ASP A 176 -16.52 -21.88 1.46
N ILE A 177 -16.60 -20.57 1.24
CA ILE A 177 -15.47 -19.71 0.79
C ILE A 177 -14.33 -19.66 1.84
N SER A 178 -14.57 -20.19 3.04
CA SER A 178 -13.54 -20.47 4.05
C SER A 178 -12.71 -21.73 3.79
N GLU A 179 -13.01 -22.53 2.77
CA GLU A 179 -12.30 -23.79 2.47
C GLU A 179 -11.25 -23.65 1.34
N ALA A 180 -10.75 -22.42 1.11
CA ALA A 180 -9.48 -22.24 0.41
C ALA A 180 -8.29 -22.88 1.17
N ASP A 181 -8.48 -23.17 2.46
CA ASP A 181 -7.60 -23.96 3.34
C ASP A 181 -7.33 -25.38 2.81
N ASP A 182 -8.20 -25.94 1.97
CA ASP A 182 -8.15 -27.35 1.56
C ASP A 182 -7.59 -27.57 0.15
N CYS A 183 -6.96 -26.57 -0.48
CA CYS A 183 -6.20 -26.84 -1.71
C CYS A 183 -4.85 -27.47 -1.34
N PRO A 184 -4.63 -28.78 -1.55
CA PRO A 184 -3.37 -29.44 -1.17
C PRO A 184 -2.17 -28.96 -2.01
N GLN A 185 -2.43 -28.12 -3.02
CA GLN A 185 -1.44 -27.54 -3.92
C GLN A 185 -1.34 -26.02 -3.79
N CYS A 186 -1.96 -25.42 -2.77
CA CYS A 186 -1.76 -24.02 -2.45
C CYS A 186 -0.28 -23.74 -2.16
N THR A 187 0.26 -22.67 -2.73
CA THR A 187 1.64 -22.26 -2.50
C THR A 187 1.72 -20.77 -2.21
N VAL A 188 2.54 -20.39 -1.23
CA VAL A 188 2.79 -19.00 -0.89
C VAL A 188 3.91 -18.47 -1.77
N ILE A 189 3.62 -17.46 -2.56
CA ILE A 189 4.53 -16.88 -3.54
C ILE A 189 4.79 -15.40 -3.25
N CYS A 190 5.89 -14.87 -3.77
CA CYS A 190 6.14 -13.44 -3.78
C CYS A 190 5.48 -12.81 -5.01
N ALA A 191 4.49 -11.93 -4.81
CA ALA A 191 3.75 -11.31 -5.90
C ALA A 191 4.65 -10.43 -6.82
N ALA A 192 5.61 -9.70 -6.25
CA ALA A 192 6.51 -8.84 -7.03
C ALA A 192 7.54 -9.61 -7.86
N CYS A 193 7.91 -10.82 -7.45
CA CYS A 193 8.91 -11.64 -8.15
C CYS A 193 8.28 -12.70 -9.07
N THR A 194 6.98 -12.95 -8.94
CA THR A 194 6.24 -13.89 -9.77
C THR A 194 5.74 -13.19 -11.03
N VAL A 195 5.89 -13.84 -12.18
CA VAL A 195 5.39 -13.30 -13.44
C VAL A 195 3.93 -13.67 -13.62
N PHE A 196 3.07 -12.66 -13.73
CA PHE A 196 1.68 -12.83 -14.11
C PHE A 196 1.46 -12.34 -15.53
N THR A 197 0.62 -13.05 -16.26
CA THR A 197 0.07 -12.60 -17.53
C THR A 197 -0.74 -11.30 -17.34
N GLY A 198 -0.51 -10.33 -18.23
CA GLY A 198 -1.24 -9.06 -18.22
C GLY A 198 -2.55 -9.13 -18.99
N SER A 199 -3.22 -7.99 -19.11
CA SER A 199 -4.50 -7.84 -19.83
C SER A 199 -4.47 -8.29 -21.30
N TRP A 200 -3.29 -8.39 -21.91
CA TRP A 200 -3.10 -8.93 -23.25
C TRP A 200 -3.44 -10.42 -23.37
N ALA A 201 -3.47 -11.16 -22.26
CA ALA A 201 -3.67 -12.62 -22.24
C ALA A 201 -5.15 -13.05 -22.18
N GLY A 202 -6.10 -12.09 -22.14
CA GLY A 202 -7.53 -12.38 -22.17
C GLY A 202 -8.00 -13.16 -20.94
N GLU A 203 -8.61 -14.33 -21.14
CA GLU A 203 -9.07 -15.21 -20.06
C GLU A 203 -7.93 -15.68 -19.14
N TRP A 204 -6.70 -15.65 -19.65
CA TRP A 204 -5.51 -15.98 -18.91
C TRP A 204 -4.94 -14.79 -18.15
N GLU A 205 -5.55 -13.60 -18.12
CA GLU A 205 -5.06 -12.46 -17.32
C GLU A 205 -4.94 -12.83 -15.84
N GLY A 206 -3.78 -12.56 -15.22
CA GLY A 206 -3.53 -12.84 -13.81
C GLY A 206 -3.07 -14.28 -13.50
N TRP A 207 -2.87 -15.11 -14.52
CA TRP A 207 -2.33 -16.46 -14.38
C TRP A 207 -0.79 -16.45 -14.34
N SER A 208 -0.22 -17.45 -13.67
CA SER A 208 1.22 -17.74 -13.68
C SER A 208 1.43 -19.21 -13.98
N MET A 209 2.52 -19.53 -14.68
CA MET A 209 2.99 -20.90 -14.83
C MET A 209 3.86 -21.30 -13.64
N SER A 210 4.01 -22.60 -13.40
CA SER A 210 4.75 -23.11 -12.24
C SER A 210 6.24 -22.79 -12.31
N GLU A 211 6.79 -22.66 -13.51
CA GLU A 211 8.18 -22.25 -13.74
C GLU A 211 8.40 -20.74 -13.54
N CYS A 212 7.32 -19.97 -13.37
CA CYS A 212 7.34 -18.51 -13.31
C CYS A 212 7.00 -17.95 -11.92
N TYR A 213 6.57 -18.78 -10.97
CA TYR A 213 6.37 -18.33 -9.61
C TYR A 213 7.68 -18.36 -8.81
N VAL A 214 7.80 -17.38 -7.91
CA VAL A 214 8.88 -17.34 -6.93
C VAL A 214 8.26 -17.62 -5.57
N GLN A 215 8.63 -18.75 -4.97
CA GLN A 215 8.17 -19.09 -3.62
C GLN A 215 8.60 -18.03 -2.62
N TYR A 216 7.76 -17.80 -1.62
CA TYR A 216 8.08 -16.91 -0.51
C TYR A 216 8.81 -17.68 0.60
N PRO A 217 9.82 -17.10 1.28
CA PRO A 217 10.38 -15.77 1.06
C PRO A 217 11.26 -15.71 -0.19
N CYS A 218 11.17 -14.61 -0.94
CA CYS A 218 12.10 -14.36 -2.04
C CYS A 218 13.41 -13.74 -1.53
N SER A 219 14.47 -13.79 -2.34
CA SER A 219 15.80 -13.28 -1.98
C SER A 219 15.82 -11.79 -1.57
N ALA A 220 14.93 -10.97 -2.13
CA ALA A 220 14.79 -9.55 -1.75
C ALA A 220 14.30 -9.39 -0.30
N VAL A 221 13.29 -10.18 0.11
CA VAL A 221 12.78 -10.19 1.48
C VAL A 221 13.82 -10.73 2.45
N GLU A 222 14.55 -11.78 2.07
CA GLU A 222 15.63 -12.32 2.91
C GLU A 222 16.75 -11.28 3.12
N ALA A 223 17.13 -10.57 2.05
CA ALA A 223 18.12 -9.50 2.14
C ALA A 223 17.62 -8.35 3.03
N ALA A 224 16.36 -7.92 2.86
CA ALA A 224 15.76 -6.87 3.66
C ALA A 224 15.66 -7.26 5.15
N ALA A 225 15.27 -8.51 5.44
CA ALA A 225 15.24 -9.03 6.81
C ALA A 225 16.64 -8.99 7.45
N ARG A 226 17.68 -9.37 6.70
CA ARG A 226 19.06 -9.29 7.20
C ARG A 226 19.48 -7.85 7.48
N GLU A 227 19.17 -6.89 6.63
CA GLU A 227 19.61 -5.51 6.89
C GLU A 227 18.79 -4.85 8.01
N ALA A 228 17.46 -4.98 7.99
CA ALA A 228 16.57 -4.34 8.95
C ALA A 228 16.72 -4.93 10.37
N LEU A 229 16.79 -6.25 10.50
CA LEU A 229 16.83 -6.91 11.82
C LEU A 229 18.23 -6.91 12.44
N PHE A 230 19.30 -6.80 11.65
CA PHE A 230 20.66 -6.65 12.19
C PHE A 230 21.02 -5.19 12.46
N GLY A 231 20.48 -4.23 11.70
CA GLY A 231 20.62 -2.80 11.97
C GLY A 231 20.02 -2.40 13.33
N ALA A 232 18.83 -2.94 13.66
CA ALA A 232 18.16 -2.70 14.94
C ALA A 232 18.98 -3.12 16.18
N LYS A 233 19.88 -4.10 16.05
CA LYS A 233 20.76 -4.54 17.14
C LYS A 233 21.95 -3.62 17.39
N ARG A 234 22.39 -2.83 16.41
CA ARG A 234 23.56 -1.93 16.56
C ARG A 234 23.20 -0.58 17.20
N GLY A 235 21.93 -0.19 17.21
CA GLY A 235 21.46 1.04 17.86
C GLY A 235 21.17 0.90 19.36
N GLN A 236 21.41 -0.28 19.94
CA GLN A 236 21.19 -0.58 21.37
C GLN A 236 22.50 -0.72 22.17
N GLU A 237 23.66 -0.49 21.53
CA GLU A 237 24.99 -0.37 22.16
C GLU A 237 25.43 1.09 22.24
#